data_AF-Q924K4-F1
#
_entry.id   AF-Q924K4-F1
#
_cell.length_a   1.000
_cell.length_b   1.000
_cell.length_c   1.000
_cell.angle_alpha   90.00
_cell.angle_beta   90.00
_cell.angle_gamma   90.00
#
_symmetry.space_group_name_H-M   'P 1'
#
loop_
_entity.id
_entity.type
_entity.pdbx_description
1 polymer ?
#
loop_
_entity_poly.entity_id
_entity_poly.type
_entity_poly.pdbx_seq_one_letter_code
_entity_poly.pdbx_strand_id
1 'polypeptide(L)'
;MPALHLLFLACLVWGMGARTAQFRKANDRSGRCQYTFTVASPNESSCPREDQAMSAIQDLQRDSSIQHADLESTKARVRSLESLLHQMTLGRVTGTQEAQEGLQGQLGALRRERDQLETQTRDLEAAYNNLLRDKSALEEEKRQLEQENEDLARRLESSSEEVTRLRRGQCPSTQYPSQDMLPGSREVSQWNLDTLAFQELKSELTEVPASQILKENPSGRPRSKEGDKGCGALVWVGEPVTLRTAETIAGKYGVWMRDPKPTHPYTQESTWRIDTVGTEIRQVFEYSQISQFEQGYPSKVHVLPRALESTGAVVYAGSLYFQGAESRTVVRYELDTETVKAEKEIPGAGYHGHFPYAWGGYTDIDLAVDESGLWVIYSTEEAKGAIVLSKLNPANLELERTWETNIRKQSVANAFVLCGILYTVSSYSSAHATVNFAYDTKTGTSKTLTIPFTNRYKYSSMIDYNPLERKLFAWDNFNMVTYDIKLLEM
;
A
#
# COMPACT_ATOMS: atom_id res chain seq x y z
N MET A 1 -14.21 -36.36 36.34
CA MET A 1 -13.80 -35.34 35.36
C MET A 1 -12.34 -34.88 35.58
N PRO A 2 -11.31 -35.67 35.20
CA PRO A 2 -9.95 -35.14 35.06
C PRO A 2 -9.35 -35.33 33.65
N ALA A 3 -10.00 -36.09 32.76
CA ALA A 3 -9.48 -36.40 31.43
C ALA A 3 -9.57 -35.24 30.42
N LEU A 4 -10.54 -34.33 30.59
CA LEU A 4 -10.72 -33.18 29.69
C LEU A 4 -9.66 -32.09 29.90
N HIS A 5 -9.16 -31.91 31.14
CA HIS A 5 -8.15 -30.90 31.43
C HIS A 5 -6.74 -31.29 30.97
N LEU A 6 -6.42 -32.59 30.92
CA LEU A 6 -5.14 -33.08 30.37
C LEU A 6 -5.08 -32.96 28.84
N LEU A 7 -6.21 -33.06 28.13
CA LEU A 7 -6.29 -32.85 26.69
C LEU A 7 -6.15 -31.37 26.30
N PHE A 8 -6.71 -30.45 27.08
CA PHE A 8 -6.52 -29.01 26.86
C PHE A 8 -5.09 -28.53 27.16
N LEU A 9 -4.41 -29.11 28.16
CA LEU A 9 -3.00 -28.83 28.42
C LEU A 9 -2.06 -29.45 27.37
N ALA A 10 -2.40 -30.62 26.81
CA ALA A 10 -1.64 -31.22 25.72
C ALA A 10 -1.77 -30.42 24.40
N CYS A 11 -2.93 -29.84 24.11
CA CYS A 11 -3.13 -28.95 22.95
C CYS A 11 -2.41 -27.60 23.10
N LEU A 12 -2.25 -27.09 24.32
CA LEU A 12 -1.48 -25.85 24.57
C LEU A 12 0.04 -26.05 24.50
N VAL A 13 0.54 -27.28 24.69
CA VAL A 13 1.98 -27.59 24.55
C VAL A 13 2.35 -27.98 23.10
N TRP A 14 1.42 -28.49 22.29
CA TRP A 14 1.65 -28.71 20.85
C TRP A 14 1.41 -27.49 19.95
N GLY A 15 0.77 -26.43 20.46
CA GLY A 15 0.55 -25.18 19.73
C GLY A 15 1.73 -24.18 19.75
N MET A 16 2.73 -24.37 20.62
CA MET A 16 3.86 -23.44 20.76
C MET A 16 5.19 -23.93 20.14
N GLY A 17 5.20 -25.07 19.44
CA GLY A 17 6.44 -25.72 18.98
C GLY A 17 6.87 -25.49 17.53
N ALA A 18 6.04 -24.90 16.66
CA ALA A 18 6.28 -25.00 15.21
C ALA A 18 6.03 -23.70 14.43
N ARG A 19 6.70 -22.60 14.77
CA ARG A 19 6.76 -21.39 13.91
C ARG A 19 8.08 -20.63 13.96
N THR A 20 9.20 -21.32 14.18
CA THR A 20 10.52 -20.68 14.14
C THR A 20 11.38 -21.38 13.10
N ALA A 21 11.85 -20.63 12.10
CA ALA A 21 12.91 -21.09 11.22
C ALA A 21 14.12 -21.48 12.07
N GLN A 22 14.56 -22.73 11.93
CA GLN A 22 15.68 -23.23 12.73
C GLN A 22 16.97 -23.08 11.93
N PHE A 23 17.90 -22.32 12.49
CA PHE A 23 19.25 -22.18 11.98
C PHE A 23 20.20 -22.99 12.85
N ARG A 24 20.88 -23.97 12.24
CA ARG A 24 21.84 -24.82 12.94
C ARG A 24 23.21 -24.70 12.28
N LYS A 25 24.21 -24.42 13.11
CA LYS A 25 25.62 -24.45 12.73
C LYS A 25 26.25 -25.75 13.23
N ALA A 26 26.85 -26.52 12.35
CA ALA A 26 27.63 -27.71 12.67
C ALA A 26 28.93 -27.72 11.85
N ASN A 27 29.91 -28.52 12.23
CA ASN A 27 31.09 -28.74 11.40
C ASN A 27 30.93 -30.09 10.68
N ASP A 28 31.25 -30.12 9.39
CA ASP A 28 31.31 -31.38 8.65
C ASP A 28 32.54 -32.21 9.08
N ARG A 29 32.61 -33.46 8.61
CA ARG A 29 33.71 -34.38 8.95
C ARG A 29 35.09 -33.91 8.46
N SER A 30 35.15 -32.87 7.63
CA SER A 30 36.39 -32.25 7.14
C SER A 30 36.78 -30.98 7.91
N GLY A 31 36.02 -30.62 8.95
CA GLY A 31 36.29 -29.44 9.79
C GLY A 31 35.76 -28.13 9.22
N ARG A 32 34.97 -28.15 8.13
CA ARG A 32 34.34 -26.93 7.58
C ARG A 32 32.98 -26.67 8.23
N CYS A 33 32.69 -25.41 8.53
CA CYS A 33 31.41 -24.99 9.08
C CYS A 33 30.29 -25.17 8.04
N GLN A 34 29.34 -26.04 8.34
CA GLN A 34 28.10 -26.25 7.61
C GLN A 34 26.95 -25.55 8.34
N TYR A 35 26.22 -24.72 7.59
CA TYR A 35 25.06 -24.00 8.08
C TYR A 35 23.82 -24.59 7.42
N THR A 36 22.89 -25.10 8.23
CA THR A 36 21.64 -25.68 7.77
C THR A 36 20.50 -24.81 8.24
N PHE A 37 19.70 -24.35 7.29
CA PHE A 37 18.50 -23.57 7.55
C PHE A 37 17.29 -24.42 7.17
N THR A 38 16.35 -24.57 8.09
CA THR A 38 15.13 -25.33 7.87
C THR A 38 13.94 -24.43 8.18
N VAL A 39 13.13 -24.16 7.16
CA VAL A 39 11.86 -23.45 7.28
C VAL A 39 10.73 -24.44 7.15
N ALA A 40 9.70 -24.27 7.99
CA ALA A 40 8.46 -24.99 7.81
C ALA A 40 7.81 -24.51 6.49
N SER A 41 7.54 -25.44 5.57
CA SER A 41 6.68 -25.17 4.43
C SER A 41 5.33 -24.67 4.97
N PRO A 42 4.76 -23.56 4.46
CA PRO A 42 3.46 -23.12 4.92
C PRO A 42 2.46 -24.23 4.61
N ASN A 43 1.84 -24.80 5.66
CA ASN A 43 0.57 -25.48 5.48
C ASN A 43 -0.39 -24.44 4.89
N GLU A 44 -0.95 -24.77 3.74
CA GLU A 44 -1.92 -23.99 2.97
C GLU A 44 -2.86 -23.23 3.91
N SER A 45 -2.76 -21.89 3.89
CA SER A 45 -3.85 -21.04 4.36
C SER A 45 -5.08 -21.47 3.59
N SER A 46 -6.14 -21.83 4.32
CA SER A 46 -7.32 -22.53 3.83
C SER A 46 -8.03 -21.78 2.69
N CYS A 47 -7.58 -22.00 1.45
CA CYS A 47 -8.47 -21.91 0.30
C CYS A 47 -9.58 -22.95 0.53
N PRO A 48 -10.86 -22.61 0.29
CA PRO A 48 -11.91 -23.63 0.28
C PRO A 48 -11.45 -24.73 -0.66
N ARG A 49 -11.46 -25.96 -0.17
CA ARG A 49 -11.01 -27.12 -0.95
C ARG A 49 -11.84 -27.17 -2.25
N GLU A 50 -11.23 -27.65 -3.33
CA GLU A 50 -11.81 -27.68 -4.68
C GLU A 50 -13.21 -28.35 -4.71
N ASP A 51 -13.45 -29.29 -3.79
CA ASP A 51 -14.74 -29.95 -3.54
C ASP A 51 -15.83 -29.00 -3.03
N GLN A 52 -15.50 -28.04 -2.16
CA GLN A 52 -16.44 -27.05 -1.61
C GLN A 52 -16.86 -26.02 -2.66
N ALA A 53 -15.92 -25.56 -3.49
CA ALA A 53 -16.22 -24.62 -4.58
C ALA A 53 -17.05 -25.26 -5.69
N MET A 54 -16.77 -26.52 -6.03
CA MET A 54 -17.55 -27.27 -7.02
C MET A 54 -18.97 -27.60 -6.52
N SER A 55 -19.16 -27.83 -5.21
CA SER A 55 -20.49 -27.98 -4.62
C SER A 55 -21.34 -26.72 -4.77
N ALA A 56 -20.78 -25.54 -4.48
CA ALA A 56 -21.50 -24.28 -4.59
C ALA A 56 -21.99 -23.98 -6.02
N ILE A 57 -21.18 -24.33 -7.03
CA ILE A 57 -21.57 -24.20 -8.44
C ILE A 57 -22.72 -25.16 -8.79
N GLN A 58 -22.66 -26.40 -8.30
CA GLN A 58 -23.72 -27.40 -8.52
C GLN A 58 -25.04 -27.01 -7.83
N ASP A 59 -24.96 -26.43 -6.63
CA ASP A 59 -26.12 -25.96 -5.90
C ASP A 59 -26.78 -24.77 -6.60
N LEU A 60 -26.01 -23.80 -7.09
CA LEU A 60 -26.52 -22.69 -7.92
C LEU A 60 -27.17 -23.18 -9.23
N GLN A 61 -26.60 -24.20 -9.86
CA GLN A 61 -27.16 -24.80 -11.07
C GLN A 61 -28.48 -25.53 -10.80
N ARG A 62 -28.61 -26.17 -9.64
CA ARG A 62 -29.86 -26.78 -9.18
C ARG A 62 -30.91 -25.72 -8.88
N ASP A 63 -30.55 -24.64 -8.19
CA ASP A 63 -31.46 -23.53 -7.86
C ASP A 63 -31.96 -22.81 -9.12
N SER A 64 -31.07 -22.59 -10.10
CA SER A 64 -31.44 -22.06 -11.40
C SER A 64 -32.45 -22.93 -12.14
N SER A 65 -32.31 -24.26 -12.06
CA SER A 65 -33.24 -25.20 -12.69
C SER A 65 -34.61 -25.19 -12.01
N ILE A 66 -34.65 -25.06 -10.69
CA ILE A 66 -35.89 -24.97 -9.91
C ILE A 66 -36.63 -23.67 -10.24
N GLN A 67 -35.94 -22.52 -10.23
CA GLN A 67 -36.56 -21.23 -10.56
C GLN A 67 -37.11 -21.18 -11.98
N HIS A 68 -36.43 -21.81 -12.94
CA HIS A 68 -36.95 -21.97 -14.30
C HIS A 68 -38.25 -22.78 -14.36
N ALA A 69 -38.34 -23.88 -13.61
CA ALA A 69 -39.54 -24.70 -13.55
C ALA A 69 -40.73 -23.95 -12.93
N ASP A 70 -40.49 -23.18 -11.86
CA ASP A 70 -41.50 -22.35 -11.20
C ASP A 70 -42.00 -21.22 -12.10
N LEU A 71 -41.11 -20.60 -12.87
CA LEU A 71 -41.46 -19.59 -13.86
C LEU A 71 -42.37 -20.16 -14.96
N GLU A 72 -42.04 -21.34 -15.50
CA GLU A 72 -42.84 -21.98 -16.55
C GLU A 72 -44.21 -22.44 -16.02
N SER A 73 -44.27 -22.95 -14.79
CA SER A 73 -45.52 -23.26 -14.09
C SER A 73 -46.41 -22.02 -13.92
N THR A 74 -45.81 -20.89 -13.53
CA THR A 74 -46.52 -19.61 -13.35
C THR A 74 -47.03 -19.06 -14.68
N LYS A 75 -46.23 -19.12 -15.76
CA LYS A 75 -46.67 -18.76 -17.12
C LYS A 75 -47.84 -19.61 -17.58
N ALA A 76 -47.85 -20.91 -17.30
CA ALA A 76 -48.95 -21.81 -17.66
C ALA A 76 -50.25 -21.44 -16.91
N ARG A 77 -50.16 -21.11 -15.61
CA ARG A 77 -51.31 -20.65 -14.81
C ARG A 77 -51.89 -19.33 -15.31
N VAL A 78 -51.03 -18.37 -15.67
CA VAL A 78 -51.44 -17.09 -16.27
C VAL A 78 -52.18 -17.33 -17.58
N ARG A 79 -51.65 -18.16 -18.48
CA ARG A 79 -52.30 -18.48 -19.78
C ARG A 79 -53.67 -19.14 -19.60
N SER A 80 -53.80 -20.03 -18.62
CA SER A 80 -55.08 -20.69 -18.31
C SER A 80 -56.14 -19.68 -17.82
N LEU A 81 -55.76 -18.78 -16.91
CA LEU A 81 -56.64 -17.73 -16.40
C LEU A 81 -57.03 -16.71 -17.47
N GLU A 82 -56.09 -16.32 -18.34
CA GLU A 82 -56.37 -15.43 -19.47
C GLU A 82 -57.39 -16.04 -20.45
N SER A 83 -57.25 -17.34 -20.75
CA SER A 83 -58.20 -18.08 -21.59
C SER A 83 -59.60 -18.13 -20.96
N LEU A 84 -59.69 -18.41 -19.65
CA LEU A 84 -60.97 -18.45 -18.93
C LEU A 84 -61.66 -17.09 -18.92
N LEU A 85 -60.89 -16.02 -18.68
CA LEU A 85 -61.39 -14.65 -18.65
C LEU A 85 -61.84 -14.18 -20.05
N HIS A 86 -61.17 -14.64 -21.11
CA HIS A 86 -61.56 -14.41 -22.49
C HIS A 86 -62.86 -15.14 -22.87
N GLN A 87 -63.05 -16.38 -22.39
CA GLN A 87 -64.30 -17.13 -22.61
C GLN A 87 -65.51 -16.52 -21.88
N MET A 88 -65.30 -15.97 -20.68
CA MET A 88 -66.35 -15.25 -19.92
C MET A 88 -66.73 -13.92 -20.58
N THR A 89 -65.76 -13.15 -21.08
CA THR A 89 -66.02 -11.89 -21.79
C THR A 89 -66.71 -12.08 -23.13
N LEU A 90 -66.50 -13.22 -23.80
CA LEU A 90 -67.20 -13.59 -25.04
C LEU A 90 -68.59 -14.22 -24.81
N GLY A 91 -69.07 -14.29 -23.55
CA GLY A 91 -70.42 -14.78 -23.21
C GLY A 91 -70.60 -16.31 -23.33
N ARG A 92 -69.51 -17.08 -23.40
CA ARG A 92 -69.56 -18.56 -23.48
C ARG A 92 -69.73 -19.26 -22.12
N VAL A 93 -69.59 -18.53 -21.02
CA VAL A 93 -69.68 -19.03 -19.64
C VAL A 93 -70.47 -18.02 -18.80
N THR A 94 -71.50 -18.47 -18.06
CA THR A 94 -72.32 -17.59 -17.20
C THR A 94 -71.65 -17.38 -15.84
N GLY A 95 -71.07 -16.20 -15.60
CA GLY A 95 -70.47 -15.82 -14.32
C GLY A 95 -70.97 -14.48 -13.80
N THR A 96 -70.99 -14.32 -12.47
CA THR A 96 -71.35 -13.06 -11.80
C THR A 96 -70.22 -12.02 -11.93
N GLN A 97 -70.57 -10.74 -11.88
CA GLN A 97 -69.62 -9.62 -12.00
C GLN A 97 -68.51 -9.68 -10.93
N GLU A 98 -68.84 -10.11 -9.71
CA GLU A 98 -67.88 -10.36 -8.62
C GLU A 98 -66.88 -11.48 -8.92
N ALA A 99 -67.29 -12.54 -9.62
CA ALA A 99 -66.39 -13.64 -9.99
C ALA A 99 -65.35 -13.18 -11.04
N GLN A 100 -65.76 -12.29 -11.94
CA GLN A 100 -64.88 -11.71 -12.96
C GLN A 100 -63.84 -10.76 -12.36
N GLU A 101 -64.23 -9.94 -11.38
CA GLU A 101 -63.30 -9.08 -10.63
C GLU A 101 -62.30 -9.89 -9.79
N GLY A 102 -62.75 -10.96 -9.13
CA GLY A 102 -61.87 -11.86 -8.38
C GLY A 102 -60.80 -12.55 -9.23
N LEU A 103 -61.20 -13.06 -10.41
CA LEU A 103 -60.28 -13.64 -11.41
C LEU A 103 -59.27 -12.61 -11.93
N GLN A 104 -59.70 -11.37 -12.13
CA GLN A 104 -58.84 -10.28 -12.60
C GLN A 104 -57.82 -9.85 -11.54
N GLY A 105 -58.20 -9.86 -10.26
CA GLY A 105 -57.29 -9.67 -9.13
C GLY A 105 -56.23 -10.77 -9.02
N GLN A 106 -56.62 -12.04 -9.16
CA GLN A 106 -55.71 -13.19 -9.17
C GLN A 106 -54.73 -13.15 -10.35
N LEU A 107 -55.21 -12.79 -11.55
CA LEU A 107 -54.37 -12.60 -12.73
C LEU A 107 -53.33 -11.49 -12.52
N GLY A 108 -53.72 -10.37 -11.90
CA GLY A 108 -52.81 -9.29 -11.56
C GLY A 108 -51.73 -9.69 -10.56
N ALA A 109 -52.08 -10.52 -9.57
CA ALA A 109 -51.10 -11.08 -8.63
C ALA A 109 -50.10 -12.03 -9.32
N LEU A 110 -50.58 -12.96 -10.15
CA LEU A 110 -49.72 -13.91 -10.86
C LEU A 110 -48.83 -13.24 -11.92
N ARG A 111 -49.27 -12.14 -12.53
CA ARG A 111 -48.43 -11.35 -13.45
C ARG A 111 -47.26 -10.69 -12.72
N ARG A 112 -47.48 -10.15 -11.51
CA ARG A 112 -46.41 -9.59 -10.67
C ARG A 112 -45.43 -10.68 -10.22
N GLU A 113 -45.93 -11.85 -9.82
CA GLU A 113 -45.11 -13.00 -9.44
C GLU A 113 -44.24 -13.49 -10.62
N ARG A 114 -44.81 -13.58 -11.83
CA ARG A 114 -44.05 -13.87 -13.06
C ARG A 114 -42.93 -12.84 -13.29
N ASP A 115 -43.24 -11.54 -13.23
CA ASP A 115 -42.25 -10.49 -13.51
C ASP A 115 -41.09 -10.52 -12.49
N GLN A 116 -41.41 -10.84 -11.23
CA GLN A 116 -40.42 -11.05 -10.19
C GLN A 116 -39.54 -12.28 -10.46
N LEU A 117 -40.14 -13.43 -10.80
CA LEU A 117 -39.41 -14.66 -11.14
C LEU A 117 -38.55 -14.51 -12.41
N GLU A 118 -39.01 -13.77 -13.42
CA GLU A 118 -38.22 -13.46 -14.62
C GLU A 118 -36.99 -12.61 -14.30
N THR A 119 -37.13 -11.65 -13.38
CA THR A 119 -36.01 -10.80 -12.95
C THR A 119 -34.98 -11.61 -12.16
N GLN A 120 -35.44 -12.41 -11.19
CA GLN A 120 -34.57 -13.29 -10.39
C GLN A 120 -33.82 -14.31 -11.26
N THR A 121 -34.49 -14.86 -12.26
CA THR A 121 -33.87 -15.79 -13.21
C THR A 121 -32.72 -15.13 -13.98
N ARG A 122 -32.93 -13.91 -14.49
CA ARG A 122 -31.90 -13.16 -15.21
C ARG A 122 -30.70 -12.80 -14.34
N ASP A 123 -30.95 -12.38 -13.10
CA ASP A 123 -29.89 -12.02 -12.17
C ASP A 123 -29.05 -13.25 -11.79
N LEU A 124 -29.70 -14.40 -11.58
CA LEU A 124 -29.01 -15.66 -11.27
C LEU A 124 -28.18 -16.18 -12.47
N GLU A 125 -28.70 -16.07 -13.69
CA GLU A 125 -27.95 -16.39 -14.92
C GLU A 125 -26.73 -15.46 -15.10
N ALA A 126 -26.87 -14.16 -14.82
CA ALA A 126 -25.76 -13.21 -14.88
C ALA A 126 -24.69 -13.54 -13.83
N ALA A 127 -25.10 -13.87 -12.60
CA ALA A 127 -24.18 -14.28 -11.53
C ALA A 127 -23.43 -15.56 -11.89
N TYR A 128 -24.12 -16.57 -12.43
CA TYR A 128 -23.51 -17.83 -12.86
C TYR A 128 -22.48 -17.62 -13.99
N ASN A 129 -22.80 -16.80 -14.99
CA ASN A 129 -21.89 -16.50 -16.10
C ASN A 129 -20.64 -15.72 -15.65
N ASN A 130 -20.78 -14.81 -14.68
CA ASN A 130 -19.63 -14.11 -14.10
C ASN A 130 -18.73 -15.07 -13.32
N LEU A 131 -19.30 -15.95 -12.51
CA LEU A 131 -18.55 -16.95 -11.75
C LEU A 131 -17.77 -17.91 -12.65
N LEU A 132 -18.33 -18.28 -13.80
CA LEU A 132 -17.64 -19.12 -14.80
C LEU A 132 -16.46 -18.39 -15.44
N ARG A 133 -16.58 -17.08 -15.70
CA ARG A 133 -15.49 -16.25 -16.21
C ARG A 133 -14.36 -16.14 -15.17
N ASP A 134 -14.71 -15.88 -13.91
CA ASP A 134 -13.75 -15.76 -12.83
C ASP A 134 -13.00 -17.08 -12.60
N LYS A 135 -13.71 -18.22 -12.67
CA LYS A 135 -13.09 -19.55 -12.65
C LYS A 135 -12.04 -19.70 -13.75
N SER A 136 -12.39 -19.35 -15.00
CA SER A 136 -11.46 -19.49 -16.13
C SER A 136 -10.23 -18.58 -16.00
N ALA A 137 -10.41 -17.38 -15.44
CA ALA A 137 -9.30 -16.45 -15.19
C ALA A 137 -8.36 -16.99 -14.09
N LEU A 138 -8.92 -17.53 -13.00
CA LEU A 138 -8.14 -18.14 -11.93
C LEU A 138 -7.40 -19.40 -12.36
N GLU A 139 -7.99 -20.22 -13.24
CA GLU A 139 -7.31 -21.39 -13.81
C GLU A 139 -6.10 -21.01 -14.68
N GLU A 140 -6.19 -19.91 -15.42
CA GLU A 140 -5.08 -19.41 -16.22
C GLU A 140 -3.98 -18.80 -15.35
N GLU A 141 -4.35 -18.01 -14.35
CA GLU A 141 -3.40 -17.45 -13.37
C GLU A 141 -2.68 -18.56 -12.60
N LYS A 142 -3.39 -19.62 -12.20
CA LYS A 142 -2.79 -20.80 -11.57
C LYS A 142 -1.73 -21.44 -12.48
N ARG A 143 -2.03 -21.64 -13.77
CA ARG A 143 -1.07 -22.20 -14.72
C ARG A 143 0.15 -21.31 -14.90
N GLN A 144 -0.05 -20.00 -14.96
CA GLN A 144 1.05 -19.05 -15.06
C GLN A 144 1.96 -19.12 -13.83
N LEU A 145 1.37 -19.14 -12.63
CA LEU A 145 2.11 -19.25 -11.38
C LEU A 145 2.85 -20.58 -11.27
N GLU A 146 2.26 -21.69 -11.73
CA GLU A 146 2.94 -22.99 -11.79
C GLU A 146 4.19 -22.92 -12.70
N GLN A 147 4.09 -22.30 -13.87
CA GLN A 147 5.23 -22.11 -14.77
C GLN A 147 6.32 -21.21 -14.18
N GLU A 148 5.94 -20.09 -13.56
CA GLU A 148 6.88 -19.19 -12.89
C GLU A 148 7.60 -19.90 -11.74
N ASN A 149 6.89 -20.73 -10.98
CA ASN A 149 7.47 -21.49 -9.88
C ASN A 149 8.44 -22.58 -10.38
N GLU A 150 8.11 -23.27 -11.48
CA GLU A 150 9.05 -24.17 -12.15
C GLU A 150 10.30 -23.45 -12.66
N ASP A 151 10.16 -22.25 -13.23
CA ASP A 151 11.29 -21.45 -13.69
C ASP A 151 12.19 -21.00 -12.53
N LEU A 152 11.59 -20.53 -11.44
CA LEU A 152 12.29 -20.17 -10.22
C LEU A 152 13.02 -21.36 -9.61
N ALA A 153 12.40 -22.54 -9.58
CA ALA A 153 13.03 -23.76 -9.10
C ALA A 153 14.27 -24.12 -9.95
N ARG A 154 14.17 -24.01 -11.28
CA ARG A 154 15.33 -24.22 -12.18
C ARG A 154 16.45 -23.20 -11.93
N ARG A 155 16.12 -21.92 -11.76
CA ARG A 155 17.11 -20.87 -11.46
C ARG A 155 17.79 -21.08 -10.12
N LEU A 156 17.03 -21.52 -9.12
CA LEU A 156 17.56 -21.83 -7.80
C LEU A 156 18.53 -23.02 -7.84
N GLU A 157 18.20 -24.07 -8.60
CA GLU A 157 19.10 -25.21 -8.78
C GLU A 157 20.40 -24.80 -9.49
N SER A 158 20.29 -24.02 -10.58
CA SER A 158 21.46 -23.50 -11.29
C SER A 158 22.35 -22.60 -10.40
N SER A 159 21.74 -21.75 -9.58
CA SER A 159 22.46 -20.92 -8.61
C SER A 159 23.13 -21.77 -7.52
N SER A 160 22.45 -22.81 -7.04
CA SER A 160 22.99 -23.77 -6.07
C SER A 160 24.22 -24.50 -6.64
N GLU A 161 24.15 -24.98 -7.89
CA GLU A 161 25.27 -25.63 -8.57
C GLU A 161 26.48 -24.67 -8.72
N GLU A 162 26.23 -23.41 -9.07
CA GLU A 162 27.29 -22.40 -9.23
C GLU A 162 27.93 -22.03 -7.89
N VAL A 163 27.15 -21.89 -6.82
CA VAL A 163 27.67 -21.71 -5.45
C VAL A 163 28.51 -22.92 -5.04
N THR A 164 28.10 -24.13 -5.41
CA THR A 164 28.85 -25.36 -5.12
C THR A 164 30.18 -25.40 -5.90
N ARG A 165 30.19 -24.89 -7.13
CA ARG A 165 31.41 -24.72 -7.95
C ARG A 165 32.36 -23.70 -7.33
N LEU A 166 31.85 -22.52 -6.95
CA LEU A 166 32.63 -21.46 -6.31
C LEU A 166 33.21 -21.88 -4.97
N ARG A 167 32.49 -22.69 -4.17
CA ARG A 167 32.99 -23.28 -2.92
C ARG A 167 34.10 -24.31 -3.10
N ARG A 168 34.25 -24.91 -4.30
CA ARG A 168 35.36 -25.82 -4.63
C ARG A 168 36.61 -25.08 -5.12
N GLY A 169 36.50 -23.83 -5.55
CA GLY A 169 37.64 -22.99 -5.90
C GLY A 169 38.40 -22.53 -4.65
N GLN A 170 39.71 -22.80 -4.57
CA GLN A 170 40.57 -22.19 -3.55
C GLN A 170 40.87 -20.74 -3.94
N CYS A 171 40.66 -19.80 -3.03
CA CYS A 171 41.13 -18.41 -3.21
C CYS A 171 42.67 -18.38 -3.19
N PRO A 172 43.33 -17.69 -4.14
CA PRO A 172 44.78 -17.54 -4.10
C PRO A 172 45.18 -16.66 -2.92
N SER A 173 46.05 -17.17 -2.05
CA SER A 173 46.66 -16.37 -0.98
C SER A 173 47.63 -15.36 -1.59
N THR A 174 47.31 -14.08 -1.49
CA THR A 174 48.16 -12.99 -1.97
C THR A 174 49.20 -12.66 -0.90
N GLN A 175 50.43 -13.16 -1.08
CA GLN A 175 51.61 -12.56 -0.48
C GLN A 175 52.00 -11.33 -1.31
N TYR A 176 52.07 -10.17 -0.66
CA TYR A 176 52.63 -8.96 -1.27
C TYR A 176 54.16 -9.08 -1.37
N PRO A 177 54.78 -8.78 -2.54
CA PRO A 177 56.18 -8.39 -2.60
C PRO A 177 56.32 -6.92 -3.02
N SER A 178 57.30 -6.26 -2.42
CA SER A 178 57.72 -4.91 -2.74
C SER A 178 58.58 -4.85 -4.01
N GLN A 179 58.40 -3.73 -4.74
CA GLN A 179 59.36 -3.00 -5.59
C GLN A 179 59.71 -3.40 -7.04
N ASP A 180 59.65 -2.33 -7.87
CA ASP A 180 60.52 -1.90 -8.99
C ASP A 180 60.07 -2.04 -10.47
N MET A 181 59.68 -0.87 -11.02
CA MET A 181 60.02 -0.21 -12.31
C MET A 181 60.20 -1.02 -13.62
N LEU A 182 59.39 -0.70 -14.67
CA LEU A 182 59.75 0.03 -15.92
C LEU A 182 58.65 -0.07 -17.02
N PRO A 183 58.59 0.86 -18.02
CA PRO A 183 57.43 1.08 -18.88
C PRO A 183 57.59 0.52 -20.31
N GLY A 184 56.47 0.14 -20.95
CA GLY A 184 56.46 -0.31 -22.34
C GLY A 184 55.07 -0.28 -22.98
N SER A 185 54.93 0.59 -23.98
CA SER A 185 53.78 0.77 -24.87
C SER A 185 53.42 -0.47 -25.68
N ARG A 186 52.12 -0.73 -25.85
CA ARG A 186 51.54 -1.17 -27.13
C ARG A 186 50.03 -0.94 -27.18
N GLU A 187 49.62 -0.07 -28.10
CA GLU A 187 48.27 0.03 -28.66
C GLU A 187 47.83 -1.30 -29.28
N VAL A 188 46.50 -1.52 -29.39
CA VAL A 188 45.78 -1.81 -30.65
C VAL A 188 44.29 -2.14 -30.35
N SER A 189 43.44 -1.24 -30.86
CA SER A 189 42.16 -1.46 -31.58
C SER A 189 40.85 -1.88 -30.87
N GLN A 190 40.04 -0.85 -30.57
CA GLN A 190 38.81 -0.47 -31.28
C GLN A 190 37.83 -1.58 -31.76
N TRP A 191 36.74 -1.77 -30.97
CA TRP A 191 35.27 -1.82 -31.26
C TRP A 191 34.75 -2.44 -32.59
N ASN A 192 33.68 -3.26 -32.66
CA ASN A 192 32.30 -3.14 -32.17
C ASN A 192 31.57 -4.51 -32.23
N LEU A 193 30.75 -4.84 -31.23
CA LEU A 193 29.27 -4.80 -31.24
C LEU A 193 28.61 -5.50 -32.45
N ASP A 194 28.00 -6.66 -32.21
CA ASP A 194 26.57 -6.83 -32.46
C ASP A 194 26.01 -8.07 -31.75
N THR A 195 24.84 -7.87 -31.12
CA THR A 195 23.83 -8.85 -30.68
C THR A 195 23.81 -9.34 -29.22
N LEU A 196 22.98 -8.65 -28.42
CA LEU A 196 22.13 -9.11 -27.29
C LEU A 196 22.80 -9.66 -26.02
N ALA A 197 22.89 -8.89 -24.94
CA ALA A 197 21.84 -8.54 -23.96
C ALA A 197 21.65 -9.58 -22.84
N PHE A 198 22.54 -9.53 -21.85
CA PHE A 198 22.24 -9.74 -20.43
C PHE A 198 23.00 -8.67 -19.65
N GLN A 199 22.30 -7.83 -18.88
CA GLN A 199 22.93 -6.90 -17.96
C GLN A 199 22.53 -7.32 -16.55
N GLU A 200 23.45 -8.04 -15.90
CA GLU A 200 23.48 -8.17 -14.45
C GLU A 200 23.57 -6.76 -13.87
N LEU A 201 22.57 -6.33 -13.09
CA LEU A 201 22.67 -5.08 -12.34
C LEU A 201 23.47 -5.34 -11.06
N LYS A 202 24.77 -5.49 -11.23
CA LYS A 202 25.74 -5.31 -10.15
C LYS A 202 26.00 -3.80 -10.08
N SER A 203 25.50 -3.12 -9.05
CA SER A 203 25.84 -1.71 -8.84
C SER A 203 27.31 -1.63 -8.42
N GLU A 204 28.18 -1.35 -9.38
CA GLU A 204 29.50 -0.79 -9.06
C GLU A 204 29.28 0.60 -8.47
N LEU A 205 29.66 0.76 -7.21
CA LEU A 205 29.79 2.05 -6.54
C LEU A 205 30.81 2.85 -7.34
N THR A 206 30.35 3.79 -8.17
CA THR A 206 31.23 4.80 -8.73
C THR A 206 31.47 5.82 -7.63
N GLU A 207 32.62 5.73 -6.95
CA GLU A 207 33.08 6.81 -6.09
C GLU A 207 33.24 8.06 -6.97
N VAL A 208 32.27 8.96 -6.88
CA VAL A 208 32.43 10.30 -7.42
C VAL A 208 33.34 11.04 -6.45
N PRO A 209 34.50 11.60 -6.88
CA PRO A 209 35.36 12.36 -6.00
C PRO A 209 34.56 13.50 -5.36
N ALA A 210 34.60 13.59 -4.03
CA ALA A 210 33.90 14.60 -3.22
C ALA A 210 34.33 16.06 -3.50
N SER A 211 35.15 16.31 -4.52
CA SER A 211 35.73 17.61 -4.86
C SER A 211 34.99 18.38 -5.97
N GLN A 212 33.83 17.92 -6.46
CA GLN A 212 33.01 18.68 -7.41
C GLN A 212 31.64 19.14 -6.90
N ILE A 213 31.21 18.74 -5.70
CA ILE A 213 29.96 19.22 -5.07
C ILE A 213 30.17 20.60 -4.39
N LEU A 214 31.42 20.99 -4.15
CA LEU A 214 31.79 22.31 -3.63
C LEU A 214 32.57 23.10 -4.69
N LYS A 215 31.87 23.65 -5.68
CA LYS A 215 32.37 24.83 -6.41
C LYS A 215 31.71 26.07 -5.82
N GLU A 216 32.48 26.76 -4.97
CA GLU A 216 32.29 28.18 -4.71
C GLU A 216 32.25 28.92 -6.05
N ASN A 217 31.17 29.67 -6.30
CA ASN A 217 31.18 30.70 -7.33
C ASN A 217 31.83 31.96 -6.72
N PRO A 218 32.96 32.45 -7.24
CA PRO A 218 33.51 33.74 -6.86
C PRO A 218 32.88 34.82 -7.75
N SER A 219 31.90 35.54 -7.22
CA SER A 219 31.63 36.91 -7.67
C SER A 219 30.79 37.63 -6.62
N GLY A 220 31.46 38.53 -5.90
CA GLY A 220 30.85 39.36 -4.88
C GLY A 220 29.82 40.31 -5.47
N ARG A 221 28.60 40.20 -4.94
CA ARG A 221 27.71 41.34 -4.64
C ARG A 221 27.10 41.07 -3.26
N PRO A 222 26.97 42.08 -2.39
CA PRO A 222 26.54 41.84 -1.03
C PRO A 222 25.13 41.29 -1.07
N ARG A 223 24.95 40.04 -0.58
CA ARG A 223 23.64 39.45 -0.35
C ARG A 223 22.92 40.37 0.65
N SER A 224 21.98 41.16 0.16
CA SER A 224 20.91 41.69 0.99
C SER A 224 20.26 40.50 1.67
N LYS A 225 20.11 40.59 2.99
CA LYS A 225 19.42 39.63 3.86
C LYS A 225 18.22 39.05 3.10
N GLU A 226 18.23 37.75 2.79
CA GLU A 226 17.04 37.04 2.31
C GLU A 226 15.99 37.21 3.41
N GLY A 227 15.04 38.10 3.13
CA GLY A 227 13.88 38.31 3.97
C GLY A 227 13.13 36.98 4.12
N ASP A 228 12.53 36.83 5.29
CA ASP A 228 11.48 35.90 5.64
C ASP A 228 10.75 35.34 4.40
N LYS A 229 11.15 34.15 3.92
CA LYS A 229 10.52 33.54 2.74
C LYS A 229 9.10 33.18 3.14
N GLY A 230 8.12 33.95 2.71
CA GLY A 230 6.73 33.82 3.15
C GLY A 230 6.12 32.46 2.83
N CYS A 231 4.96 32.20 3.43
CA CYS A 231 4.06 31.13 2.99
C CYS A 231 3.40 31.51 1.66
N GLY A 232 3.06 30.53 0.83
CA GLY A 232 2.49 30.79 -0.48
C GLY A 232 1.87 29.58 -1.15
N ALA A 233 1.27 29.80 -2.32
CA ALA A 233 0.69 28.72 -3.12
C ALA A 233 1.78 27.97 -3.89
N LEU A 234 1.74 26.64 -3.91
CA LEU A 234 2.61 25.81 -4.72
C LEU A 234 2.44 26.13 -6.22
N VAL A 235 3.55 26.41 -6.90
CA VAL A 235 3.55 26.67 -8.35
C VAL A 235 4.44 25.72 -9.14
N TRP A 236 5.38 25.04 -8.47
CA TRP A 236 6.32 24.15 -9.13
C TRP A 236 6.83 23.08 -8.17
N VAL A 237 6.98 21.86 -8.68
CA VAL A 237 7.64 20.73 -8.03
C VAL A 237 8.81 20.32 -8.93
N GLY A 238 9.97 20.08 -8.34
CA GLY A 238 11.18 19.69 -9.03
C GLY A 238 11.22 18.24 -9.46
N GLU A 239 12.35 17.84 -10.04
CA GLU A 239 12.63 16.44 -10.32
C GLU A 239 13.01 15.68 -9.03
N PRO A 240 12.64 14.40 -8.90
CA PRO A 240 12.96 13.62 -7.71
C PRO A 240 14.47 13.41 -7.57
N VAL A 241 14.98 13.65 -6.36
CA VAL A 241 16.35 13.33 -5.96
C VAL A 241 16.31 12.13 -5.02
N THR A 242 16.87 11.01 -5.48
CA THR A 242 16.96 9.78 -4.69
C THR A 242 18.03 9.91 -3.64
N LEU A 243 17.65 9.78 -2.37
CA LEU A 243 18.58 9.76 -1.24
C LEU A 243 19.06 8.35 -0.93
N ARG A 244 18.13 7.39 -0.97
CA ARG A 244 18.44 6.00 -0.67
C ARG A 244 17.43 5.05 -1.30
N THR A 245 17.87 3.83 -1.58
CA THR A 245 17.01 2.71 -1.95
C THR A 245 17.04 1.67 -0.84
N ALA A 246 15.88 1.13 -0.48
CA ALA A 246 15.78 0.08 0.52
C ALA A 246 16.43 -1.22 0.02
N GLU A 247 17.16 -1.89 0.90
CA GLU A 247 17.99 -3.06 0.56
C GLU A 247 17.21 -4.38 0.55
N THR A 248 16.04 -4.41 1.18
CA THR A 248 15.26 -5.64 1.38
C THR A 248 13.87 -5.51 0.78
N ILE A 249 13.24 -6.65 0.48
CA ILE A 249 11.86 -6.72 0.01
C ILE A 249 10.86 -6.07 0.97
N ALA A 250 11.21 -5.97 2.27
CA ALA A 250 10.39 -5.33 3.28
C ALA A 250 10.30 -3.80 3.08
N GLY A 251 11.21 -3.22 2.29
CA GLY A 251 11.20 -1.81 1.94
C GLY A 251 10.39 -1.48 0.69
N LYS A 252 9.51 -2.35 0.20
CA LYS A 252 8.70 -2.00 -0.98
C LYS A 252 7.90 -0.71 -0.74
N TYR A 253 7.32 -0.62 0.46
CA TYR A 253 6.62 0.54 0.98
C TYR A 253 7.20 0.91 2.33
N GLY A 254 7.18 2.19 2.63
CA GLY A 254 7.69 2.69 3.89
C GLY A 254 7.40 4.17 4.05
N VAL A 255 7.78 4.68 5.22
CA VAL A 255 7.74 6.09 5.53
C VAL A 255 9.09 6.48 6.09
N TRP A 256 9.62 7.60 5.61
CA TRP A 256 10.87 8.17 6.08
C TRP A 256 10.64 9.64 6.36
N MET A 257 11.14 10.08 7.52
CA MET A 257 10.69 11.32 8.14
C MET A 257 11.89 12.04 8.74
N ARG A 258 11.78 13.37 8.76
CA ARG A 258 12.61 14.24 9.60
C ARG A 258 11.70 15.18 10.35
N ASP A 259 12.11 15.55 11.55
CA ASP A 259 11.34 16.47 12.38
C ASP A 259 11.49 17.90 11.86
N PRO A 260 10.43 18.58 11.41
CA PRO A 260 10.52 19.97 11.01
C PRO A 260 10.63 20.93 12.20
N LYS A 261 10.50 20.43 13.44
CA LYS A 261 10.75 21.17 14.67
C LYS A 261 11.66 20.35 15.61
N PRO A 262 12.94 20.15 15.25
CA PRO A 262 13.85 19.29 16.01
C PRO A 262 13.92 19.72 17.46
N THR A 263 13.82 18.75 18.35
CA THR A 263 13.89 18.94 19.81
C THR A 263 15.05 18.12 20.34
N HIS A 264 15.91 18.72 21.18
CA HIS A 264 17.04 18.03 21.80
C HIS A 264 16.57 16.70 22.44
N PRO A 265 17.28 15.57 22.23
CA PRO A 265 18.62 15.44 21.65
C PRO A 265 18.70 15.42 20.12
N TYR A 266 17.57 15.48 19.42
CA TYR A 266 17.50 15.37 17.97
C TYR A 266 17.88 16.68 17.26
N THR A 267 18.46 16.52 16.06
CA THR A 267 18.92 17.62 15.21
C THR A 267 18.15 17.63 13.89
N GLN A 268 18.44 18.60 13.02
CA GLN A 268 17.87 18.65 11.66
C GLN A 268 18.28 17.45 10.80
N GLU A 269 19.38 16.79 11.13
CA GLU A 269 19.88 15.61 10.41
C GLU A 269 19.25 14.30 10.88
N SER A 270 18.62 14.32 12.08
CA SER A 270 17.97 13.15 12.64
C SER A 270 16.85 12.68 11.73
N THR A 271 16.96 11.44 11.28
CA THR A 271 16.08 10.83 10.29
C THR A 271 15.48 9.56 10.88
N TRP A 272 14.19 9.34 10.66
CA TRP A 272 13.49 8.11 11.06
C TRP A 272 12.96 7.38 9.84
N ARG A 273 12.95 6.06 9.89
CA ARG A 273 12.44 5.18 8.84
C ARG A 273 11.57 4.08 9.42
N ILE A 274 10.48 3.77 8.75
CA ILE A 274 9.61 2.64 9.04
C ILE A 274 9.40 1.88 7.75
N ASP A 275 9.71 0.59 7.78
CA ASP A 275 9.42 -0.33 6.69
C ASP A 275 8.00 -0.87 6.92
N THR A 276 7.09 -0.69 5.96
CA THR A 276 5.65 -0.94 6.16
C THR A 276 5.15 -2.20 5.44
N VAL A 277 6.05 -3.09 5.05
CA VAL A 277 5.71 -4.40 4.50
C VAL A 277 5.79 -5.45 5.61
N GLY A 278 4.64 -6.01 5.98
CA GLY A 278 4.54 -7.05 6.99
C GLY A 278 3.32 -6.86 7.88
N THR A 279 3.11 -7.80 8.79
CA THR A 279 2.13 -7.67 9.88
C THR A 279 2.84 -7.19 11.16
N GLU A 280 2.12 -6.53 12.06
CA GLU A 280 2.66 -6.07 13.36
C GLU A 280 3.87 -5.11 13.24
N ILE A 281 3.78 -4.11 12.36
CA ILE A 281 4.84 -3.12 12.15
C ILE A 281 5.03 -2.29 13.43
N ARG A 282 6.12 -2.54 14.17
CA ARG A 282 6.42 -1.86 15.45
C ARG A 282 7.79 -1.20 15.49
N GLN A 283 8.64 -1.44 14.50
CA GLN A 283 10.02 -0.97 14.52
C GLN A 283 10.14 0.38 13.82
N VAL A 284 10.80 1.32 14.49
CA VAL A 284 11.18 2.62 13.91
C VAL A 284 12.69 2.75 14.00
N PHE A 285 13.33 2.83 12.84
CA PHE A 285 14.77 2.97 12.72
C PHE A 285 15.13 4.46 12.81
N GLU A 286 15.95 4.82 13.78
CA GLU A 286 16.47 6.17 13.97
C GLU A 286 17.91 6.25 13.47
N TYR A 287 18.23 7.34 12.78
CA TYR A 287 19.55 7.68 12.30
C TYR A 287 19.89 9.09 12.80
N SER A 288 20.98 9.21 13.56
CA SER A 288 21.38 10.50 14.15
C SER A 288 21.96 11.46 13.10
N GLN A 289 22.59 10.91 12.06
CA GLN A 289 23.25 11.65 10.98
C GLN A 289 22.80 11.14 9.60
N ILE A 290 22.89 12.01 8.60
CA ILE A 290 22.56 11.66 7.20
C ILE A 290 23.48 10.55 6.68
N SER A 291 24.76 10.55 7.04
CA SER A 291 25.73 9.52 6.64
C SER A 291 25.31 8.11 7.10
N GLN A 292 24.77 7.99 8.31
CA GLN A 292 24.23 6.74 8.85
C GLN A 292 22.99 6.29 8.08
N PHE A 293 22.12 7.25 7.75
CA PHE A 293 20.94 6.99 6.93
C PHE A 293 21.31 6.52 5.53
N GLU A 294 22.30 7.11 4.87
CA GLU A 294 22.76 6.69 3.54
C GLU A 294 23.39 5.29 3.57
N GLN A 295 24.18 4.98 4.61
CA GLN A 295 24.88 3.70 4.74
C GLN A 295 24.00 2.55 5.25
N GLY A 296 22.91 2.85 5.95
CA GLY A 296 22.02 1.81 6.46
C GLY A 296 22.21 1.33 7.88
N TYR A 297 22.99 2.06 8.67
CA TYR A 297 23.27 1.69 10.06
C TYR A 297 22.47 2.57 11.02
N PRO A 298 21.32 2.13 11.54
CA PRO A 298 20.53 2.92 12.49
C PRO A 298 21.32 3.12 13.79
N SER A 299 21.23 4.31 14.36
CA SER A 299 21.78 4.62 15.69
C SER A 299 20.94 4.02 16.81
N LYS A 300 19.63 3.90 16.59
CA LYS A 300 18.67 3.33 17.54
C LYS A 300 17.49 2.68 16.80
N VAL A 301 16.88 1.67 17.43
CA VAL A 301 15.63 1.08 16.94
C VAL A 301 14.62 1.19 18.06
N HIS A 302 13.54 1.95 17.83
CA HIS A 302 12.42 2.03 18.75
C HIS A 302 11.46 0.87 18.50
N VAL A 303 10.89 0.33 19.57
CA VAL A 303 9.84 -0.70 19.49
C VAL A 303 8.57 -0.10 20.06
N LEU A 304 7.60 0.14 19.18
CA LEU A 304 6.36 0.79 19.53
C LEU A 304 5.45 -0.14 20.35
N PRO A 305 4.70 0.43 21.32
CA PRO A 305 3.80 -0.34 22.17
C PRO A 305 2.60 -0.90 21.39
N ARG A 306 2.24 -0.25 20.28
CA ARG A 306 1.18 -0.64 19.35
C ARG A 306 1.77 -0.72 17.94
N ALA A 307 1.27 -1.64 17.13
CA ALA A 307 1.64 -1.70 15.72
C ALA A 307 1.09 -0.48 14.96
N LEU A 308 1.79 -0.06 13.91
CA LEU A 308 1.30 0.90 12.92
C LEU A 308 0.32 0.23 11.96
N GLU A 309 -0.67 1.01 11.53
CA GLU A 309 -1.58 0.63 10.45
C GLU A 309 -1.02 0.96 9.05
N SER A 310 -0.46 2.17 8.89
CA SER A 310 -0.28 2.80 7.56
C SER A 310 1.09 3.46 7.36
N THR A 311 1.33 3.93 6.13
CA THR A 311 2.48 4.77 5.74
C THR A 311 2.33 6.23 6.13
N GLY A 312 1.23 6.65 6.76
CA GLY A 312 0.91 8.05 7.06
C GLY A 312 1.37 8.50 8.45
N ALA A 313 2.57 8.10 8.87
CA ALA A 313 3.15 8.50 10.16
C ALA A 313 4.08 9.72 9.98
N VAL A 314 4.16 10.59 10.98
CA VAL A 314 5.01 11.79 10.94
C VAL A 314 5.78 11.98 12.25
N VAL A 315 6.96 12.57 12.17
CA VAL A 315 7.70 13.05 13.35
C VAL A 315 7.52 14.56 13.46
N TYR A 316 7.10 15.04 14.63
CA TYR A 316 6.94 16.45 14.92
C TYR A 316 7.26 16.78 16.38
N ALA A 317 8.17 17.73 16.61
CA ALA A 317 8.54 18.21 17.94
C ALA A 317 8.97 17.07 18.90
N GLY A 318 9.85 16.18 18.43
CA GLY A 318 10.41 15.05 19.17
C GLY A 318 9.45 13.89 19.42
N SER A 319 8.24 13.91 18.85
CA SER A 319 7.26 12.83 18.96
C SER A 319 6.94 12.22 17.59
N LEU A 320 6.79 10.91 17.54
CA LEU A 320 6.17 10.19 16.44
C LEU A 320 4.64 10.22 16.62
N TYR A 321 3.93 10.57 15.56
CA TYR A 321 2.49 10.49 15.47
C TYR A 321 2.15 9.41 14.44
N PHE A 322 1.32 8.45 14.82
CA PHE A 322 0.96 7.35 13.94
C PHE A 322 -0.45 6.83 14.24
N GLN A 323 -1.06 6.17 13.25
CA GLN A 323 -2.31 5.43 13.43
C GLN A 323 -2.02 4.07 14.04
N GLY A 324 -2.65 3.75 15.16
CA GLY A 324 -2.58 2.42 15.76
C GLY A 324 -3.32 1.39 14.89
N ALA A 325 -2.73 0.21 14.73
CA ALA A 325 -3.26 -0.87 13.90
C ALA A 325 -4.73 -1.20 14.22
N GLU A 326 -5.49 -1.52 13.17
CA GLU A 326 -6.91 -1.88 13.17
C GLU A 326 -7.79 -0.88 13.96
N SER A 327 -7.41 0.41 13.94
CA SER A 327 -8.12 1.43 14.69
C SER A 327 -8.11 2.78 13.98
N ARG A 328 -9.05 3.65 14.37
CA ARG A 328 -9.06 5.07 14.00
C ARG A 328 -8.36 5.96 15.03
N THR A 329 -7.45 5.39 15.82
CA THR A 329 -6.76 6.08 16.91
C THR A 329 -5.41 6.59 16.45
N VAL A 330 -5.18 7.89 16.60
CA VAL A 330 -3.85 8.49 16.47
C VAL A 330 -3.16 8.43 17.83
N VAL A 331 -1.89 7.99 17.82
CA VAL A 331 -1.04 7.84 19.00
C VAL A 331 0.12 8.81 18.89
N ARG A 332 0.39 9.54 19.98
CA ARG A 332 1.60 10.36 20.14
C ARG A 332 2.60 9.61 21.01
N TYR A 333 3.72 9.23 20.42
CA TYR A 333 4.84 8.55 21.08
C TYR A 333 6.06 9.46 21.14
N GLU A 334 6.50 9.84 22.33
CA GLU A 334 7.71 10.65 22.53
C GLU A 334 8.95 9.78 22.35
N LEU A 335 9.80 10.12 21.36
CA LEU A 335 10.90 9.27 20.92
C LEU A 335 12.04 9.21 21.96
N ASP A 336 12.31 10.32 22.65
CA ASP A 336 13.42 10.41 23.62
C ASP A 336 13.14 9.55 24.86
N THR A 337 11.92 9.66 25.40
CA THR A 337 11.52 8.93 26.61
C THR A 337 10.87 7.58 26.32
N GLU A 338 10.60 7.26 25.06
CA GLU A 338 9.90 6.05 24.61
C GLU A 338 8.51 5.87 25.25
N THR A 339 7.78 6.97 25.46
CA THR A 339 6.47 6.95 26.14
C THR A 339 5.32 7.45 25.27
N VAL A 340 4.17 6.81 25.39
CA VAL A 340 2.91 7.33 24.83
C VAL A 340 2.45 8.51 25.68
N LYS A 341 2.27 9.66 25.04
CA LYS A 341 1.85 10.91 25.71
C LYS A 341 0.38 11.23 25.53
N ALA A 342 -0.20 10.80 24.40
CA ALA A 342 -1.60 11.02 24.08
C ALA A 342 -2.09 9.97 23.10
N GLU A 343 -3.37 9.63 23.19
CA GLU A 343 -4.10 8.83 22.21
C GLU A 343 -5.43 9.52 21.95
N LYS A 344 -5.87 9.53 20.69
CA LYS A 344 -7.14 10.14 20.30
C LYS A 344 -7.78 9.39 19.16
N GLU A 345 -9.04 9.01 19.34
CA GLU A 345 -9.87 8.55 18.23
C GLU A 345 -10.27 9.72 17.34
N ILE A 346 -10.06 9.58 16.03
CA ILE A 346 -10.52 10.55 15.04
C ILE A 346 -12.01 10.29 14.77
N PRO A 347 -12.92 11.22 15.13
CA PRO A 347 -14.35 10.96 15.07
C PRO A 347 -14.83 10.65 13.65
N GLY A 348 -15.57 9.55 13.51
CA GLY A 348 -16.19 9.15 12.23
C GLY A 348 -15.21 8.69 11.14
N ALA A 349 -13.90 8.69 11.40
CA ALA A 349 -12.92 8.26 10.41
C ALA A 349 -13.12 6.78 10.05
N GLY A 350 -13.19 6.52 8.75
CA GLY A 350 -12.96 5.17 8.22
C GLY A 350 -11.50 4.77 8.44
N TYR A 351 -11.28 3.46 8.56
CA TYR A 351 -9.98 2.87 8.78
C TYR A 351 -10.00 1.44 8.22
N HIS A 352 -8.83 0.84 8.05
CA HIS A 352 -8.69 -0.54 7.59
C HIS A 352 -9.28 -0.79 6.18
N GLY A 353 -9.04 0.14 5.24
CA GLY A 353 -9.41 0.02 3.84
C GLY A 353 -10.81 0.51 3.47
N HIS A 354 -11.50 1.25 4.35
CA HIS A 354 -12.78 1.90 4.04
C HIS A 354 -12.62 3.09 3.07
N PHE A 355 -11.67 3.99 3.34
CA PHE A 355 -11.38 5.19 2.53
C PHE A 355 -9.88 5.32 2.19
N PRO A 356 -9.26 4.32 1.54
CA PRO A 356 -7.88 4.41 1.11
C PRO A 356 -7.71 5.45 0.00
N TYR A 357 -6.45 5.82 -0.27
CA TYR A 357 -6.10 6.47 -1.53
C TYR A 357 -6.24 5.51 -2.72
N ALA A 358 -6.06 6.03 -3.95
CA ALA A 358 -6.27 5.28 -5.19
C ALA A 358 -5.39 4.02 -5.35
N TRP A 359 -4.30 3.90 -4.60
CA TRP A 359 -3.41 2.74 -4.62
C TRP A 359 -3.79 1.64 -3.61
N GLY A 360 -4.84 1.88 -2.82
CA GLY A 360 -5.34 0.93 -1.82
C GLY A 360 -4.52 0.93 -0.53
N GLY A 361 -4.35 -0.26 0.04
CA GLY A 361 -3.73 -0.45 1.37
C GLY A 361 -4.57 0.13 2.50
N TYR A 362 -3.98 0.21 3.69
CA TYR A 362 -4.62 0.78 4.88
C TYR A 362 -4.30 2.27 5.05
N THR A 363 -4.48 3.03 3.96
CA THR A 363 -4.08 4.45 3.87
C THR A 363 -5.18 5.41 4.29
N ASP A 364 -6.18 4.94 5.03
CA ASP A 364 -7.40 5.69 5.36
C ASP A 364 -7.14 6.99 6.12
N ILE A 365 -6.20 6.94 7.06
CA ILE A 365 -5.79 8.05 7.92
C ILE A 365 -4.32 8.35 7.64
N ASP A 366 -4.06 9.61 7.36
CA ASP A 366 -2.77 10.10 6.90
C ASP A 366 -2.42 11.40 7.65
N LEU A 367 -1.29 11.41 8.35
CA LEU A 367 -0.87 12.56 9.15
C LEU A 367 0.03 13.47 8.32
N ALA A 368 -0.08 14.78 8.53
CA ALA A 368 0.73 15.74 7.80
C ALA A 368 1.23 16.86 8.71
N VAL A 369 2.35 17.49 8.34
CA VAL A 369 2.89 18.64 9.03
C VAL A 369 3.13 19.77 8.04
N ASP A 370 2.70 20.97 8.39
CA ASP A 370 3.01 22.19 7.64
C ASP A 370 3.53 23.30 8.58
N GLU A 371 3.67 24.51 8.06
CA GLU A 371 4.13 25.68 8.82
C GLU A 371 3.26 26.00 10.04
N SER A 372 1.99 25.57 10.05
CA SER A 372 1.05 25.76 11.16
C SER A 372 1.00 24.57 12.15
N GLY A 373 1.69 23.48 11.85
CA GLY A 373 1.87 22.32 12.73
C GLY A 373 1.18 21.06 12.21
N LEU A 374 0.61 20.28 13.14
CA LEU A 374 0.11 18.92 12.86
C LEU A 374 -1.33 18.91 12.30
N TRP A 375 -1.56 18.02 11.34
CA TRP A 375 -2.84 17.76 10.68
C TRP A 375 -3.12 16.27 10.55
N VAL A 376 -4.38 15.92 10.34
CA VAL A 376 -4.82 14.59 9.93
C VAL A 376 -5.77 14.68 8.74
N ILE A 377 -5.50 13.87 7.73
CA ILE A 377 -6.24 13.72 6.47
C ILE A 377 -6.94 12.36 6.53
N TYR A 378 -8.25 12.36 6.36
CA TYR A 378 -9.08 11.14 6.45
C TYR A 378 -10.36 11.30 5.63
N SER A 379 -11.29 10.36 5.75
CA SER A 379 -12.65 10.51 5.25
C SER A 379 -13.65 9.81 6.16
N THR A 380 -14.93 10.12 5.99
CA THR A 380 -16.03 9.61 6.79
C THR A 380 -17.21 9.21 5.89
N GLU A 381 -18.11 8.39 6.44
CA GLU A 381 -19.38 8.06 5.78
C GLU A 381 -20.25 9.31 5.53
N GLU A 382 -20.23 10.26 6.48
CA GLU A 382 -20.95 11.53 6.38
C GLU A 382 -20.44 12.38 5.20
N ALA A 383 -19.12 12.44 5.02
CA ALA A 383 -18.46 13.11 3.90
C ALA A 383 -18.51 12.29 2.59
N LYS A 384 -19.13 11.10 2.60
CA LYS A 384 -19.32 10.23 1.42
C LYS A 384 -18.01 9.96 0.65
N GLY A 385 -16.92 9.73 1.39
CA GLY A 385 -15.59 9.48 0.80
C GLY A 385 -14.82 10.72 0.34
N ALA A 386 -15.35 11.93 0.56
CA ALA A 386 -14.60 13.17 0.34
C ALA A 386 -13.51 13.35 1.41
N ILE A 387 -12.38 13.96 1.04
CA ILE A 387 -11.30 14.20 2.01
C ILE A 387 -11.81 15.16 3.09
N VAL A 388 -11.62 14.76 4.34
CA VAL A 388 -11.78 15.57 5.54
C VAL A 388 -10.39 15.84 6.10
N LEU A 389 -10.12 17.10 6.42
CA LEU A 389 -8.86 17.54 7.02
C LEU A 389 -9.16 18.11 8.40
N SER A 390 -8.42 17.71 9.42
CA SER A 390 -8.51 18.30 10.76
C SER A 390 -7.16 18.79 11.25
N LYS A 391 -7.14 20.00 11.82
CA LYS A 391 -5.97 20.54 12.52
C LYS A 391 -5.90 19.91 13.90
N LEU A 392 -4.77 19.31 14.24
CA LEU A 392 -4.55 18.67 15.53
C LEU A 392 -3.70 19.55 16.44
N ASN A 393 -4.08 19.57 17.71
CA ASN A 393 -3.19 20.05 18.76
C ASN A 393 -2.09 19.00 19.01
N PRO A 394 -0.80 19.34 18.83
CA PRO A 394 0.27 18.36 18.95
C PRO A 394 0.47 17.84 20.39
N ALA A 395 -0.01 18.55 21.41
CA ALA A 395 0.19 18.12 22.79
C ALA A 395 -0.79 17.00 23.21
N ASN A 396 -2.08 17.17 22.89
CA ASN A 396 -3.17 16.31 23.37
C ASN A 396 -4.02 15.67 22.26
N LEU A 397 -3.70 15.92 20.98
CA LEU A 397 -4.39 15.42 19.79
C LEU A 397 -5.85 15.89 19.64
N GLU A 398 -6.28 16.91 20.36
CA GLU A 398 -7.62 17.47 20.14
C GLU A 398 -7.74 18.09 18.74
N LEU A 399 -8.92 17.92 18.14
CA LEU A 399 -9.24 18.50 16.83
C LEU A 399 -9.60 19.98 17.04
N GLU A 400 -8.74 20.87 16.59
CA GLU A 400 -8.91 22.33 16.76
C GLU A 400 -9.90 22.90 15.74
N ARG A 401 -9.87 22.36 14.52
CA ARG A 401 -10.78 22.73 13.43
C ARG A 401 -10.80 21.63 12.37
N THR A 402 -11.93 21.49 11.69
CA THR A 402 -12.17 20.46 10.66
C THR A 402 -12.76 21.09 9.41
N TRP A 403 -12.36 20.58 8.25
CA TRP A 403 -12.83 20.98 6.93
C TRP A 403 -13.19 19.76 6.11
N GLU A 404 -14.39 19.78 5.53
CA GLU A 404 -14.79 18.84 4.49
C GLU A 404 -14.46 19.45 3.12
N THR A 405 -13.75 18.69 2.29
CA THR A 405 -13.39 19.11 0.93
C THR A 405 -14.36 18.52 -0.09
N ASN A 406 -14.22 18.93 -1.35
CA ASN A 406 -15.00 18.44 -2.49
C ASN A 406 -14.23 17.45 -3.38
N ILE A 407 -13.14 16.83 -2.89
CA ILE A 407 -12.38 15.82 -3.63
C ILE A 407 -12.49 14.46 -2.95
N ARG A 408 -12.73 13.40 -3.72
CA ARG A 408 -12.83 12.03 -3.19
C ARG A 408 -11.45 11.47 -2.90
N LYS A 409 -11.25 10.93 -1.69
CA LYS A 409 -9.95 10.39 -1.25
C LYS A 409 -9.45 9.24 -2.13
N GLN A 410 -10.35 8.32 -2.51
CA GLN A 410 -10.05 7.20 -3.41
C GLN A 410 -9.72 7.62 -4.86
N SER A 411 -9.96 8.88 -5.23
CA SER A 411 -9.68 9.37 -6.60
C SER A 411 -8.26 9.94 -6.77
N VAL A 412 -7.51 10.08 -5.68
CA VAL A 412 -6.17 10.65 -5.67
C VAL A 412 -5.16 9.67 -5.10
N ALA A 413 -3.90 9.79 -5.54
CA ALA A 413 -2.82 8.91 -5.17
C ALA A 413 -2.29 9.16 -3.76
N ASN A 414 -2.20 10.43 -3.38
CA ASN A 414 -1.71 10.87 -2.09
C ASN A 414 -2.12 12.35 -1.88
N ALA A 415 -1.93 12.88 -0.68
CA ALA A 415 -2.19 14.27 -0.36
C ALA A 415 -1.21 14.80 0.69
N PHE A 416 -0.89 16.09 0.63
CA PHE A 416 -0.01 16.76 1.60
C PHE A 416 -0.54 18.16 1.90
N VAL A 417 -0.15 18.73 3.04
CA VAL A 417 -0.54 20.08 3.45
C VAL A 417 0.68 20.99 3.39
N LEU A 418 0.50 22.16 2.79
CA LEU A 418 1.52 23.20 2.71
C LEU A 418 0.85 24.56 2.91
N CYS A 419 1.34 25.37 3.84
CA CYS A 419 0.78 26.70 4.14
C CYS A 419 -0.73 26.74 4.44
N GLY A 420 -1.27 25.68 5.03
CA GLY A 420 -2.71 25.52 5.29
C GLY A 420 -3.53 25.21 4.03
N ILE A 421 -2.88 24.81 2.94
CA ILE A 421 -3.52 24.39 1.70
C ILE A 421 -3.26 22.90 1.52
N LEU A 422 -4.34 22.12 1.41
CA LEU A 422 -4.26 20.70 1.06
C LEU A 422 -4.02 20.58 -0.44
N TYR A 423 -3.00 19.83 -0.84
CA TYR A 423 -2.71 19.47 -2.22
C TYR A 423 -2.87 17.97 -2.43
N THR A 424 -3.32 17.55 -3.61
CA THR A 424 -3.41 16.11 -3.96
C THR A 424 -2.60 15.78 -5.20
N VAL A 425 -2.11 14.54 -5.28
CA VAL A 425 -1.41 13.99 -6.44
C VAL A 425 -2.32 13.05 -7.21
N SER A 426 -2.37 13.17 -8.53
CA SER A 426 -3.36 12.47 -9.36
C SER A 426 -3.12 10.97 -9.55
N SER A 427 -1.87 10.51 -9.61
CA SER A 427 -1.56 9.12 -9.94
C SER A 427 -0.34 8.61 -9.17
N TYR A 428 -0.48 7.42 -8.60
CA TYR A 428 0.61 6.72 -7.92
C TYR A 428 1.44 5.87 -8.89
N SER A 429 0.88 5.48 -10.05
CA SER A 429 1.48 4.51 -10.97
C SER A 429 2.02 5.13 -12.26
N SER A 430 1.51 6.29 -12.66
CA SER A 430 2.05 7.05 -13.80
C SER A 430 3.41 7.66 -13.45
N ALA A 431 4.36 7.59 -14.38
CA ALA A 431 5.65 8.29 -14.24
C ALA A 431 5.50 9.82 -14.29
N HIS A 432 4.49 10.29 -15.03
CA HIS A 432 4.12 11.70 -15.11
C HIS A 432 2.74 11.86 -14.48
N ALA A 433 2.73 12.25 -13.22
CA ALA A 433 1.53 12.63 -12.49
C ALA A 433 1.43 14.16 -12.43
N THR A 434 0.42 14.64 -11.72
CA THR A 434 0.23 16.06 -11.47
C THR A 434 -0.21 16.28 -10.04
N VAL A 435 0.22 17.39 -9.44
CA VAL A 435 -0.55 17.98 -8.35
C VAL A 435 -1.80 18.58 -8.99
N ASN A 436 -2.95 17.93 -8.76
CA ASN A 436 -4.15 18.11 -9.57
C ASN A 436 -5.26 18.91 -8.88
N PHE A 437 -5.13 19.15 -7.57
CA PHE A 437 -6.13 19.85 -6.78
C PHE A 437 -5.48 20.54 -5.59
N ALA A 438 -6.05 21.67 -5.19
CA ALA A 438 -5.73 22.39 -3.98
C ALA A 438 -7.00 22.81 -3.25
N TYR A 439 -7.02 22.71 -1.92
CA TYR A 439 -8.07 23.22 -1.06
C TYR A 439 -7.47 24.12 0.01
N ASP A 440 -7.84 25.40 0.00
CA ASP A 440 -7.35 26.40 0.95
C ASP A 440 -8.25 26.43 2.18
N THR A 441 -7.70 26.05 3.33
CA THR A 441 -8.44 25.97 4.61
C THR A 441 -8.84 27.34 5.17
N LYS A 442 -8.18 28.42 4.75
CA LYS A 442 -8.51 29.79 5.19
C LYS A 442 -9.73 30.31 4.46
N THR A 443 -9.83 30.05 3.16
CA THR A 443 -10.92 30.53 2.31
C THR A 443 -12.05 29.51 2.14
N GLY A 444 -11.79 28.23 2.44
CA GLY A 444 -12.73 27.13 2.19
C GLY A 444 -12.93 26.85 0.70
N THR A 445 -12.03 27.33 -0.16
CA THR A 445 -12.16 27.23 -1.62
C THR A 445 -11.19 26.23 -2.21
N SER A 446 -11.68 25.49 -3.21
CA SER A 446 -10.90 24.51 -3.96
C SER A 446 -10.54 24.99 -5.37
N LYS A 447 -9.41 24.54 -5.91
CA LYS A 447 -8.95 24.85 -7.26
C LYS A 447 -8.36 23.60 -7.91
N THR A 448 -8.69 23.35 -9.17
CA THR A 448 -8.00 22.33 -9.98
C THR A 448 -6.63 22.86 -10.41
N LEU A 449 -5.63 22.01 -10.35
CA LEU A 449 -4.25 22.32 -10.71
C LEU A 449 -3.73 21.35 -11.78
N THR A 450 -2.64 21.73 -12.43
CA THR A 450 -1.93 20.88 -13.41
C THR A 450 -0.42 21.03 -13.24
N ILE A 451 0.06 21.09 -12.00
CA ILE A 451 1.50 21.22 -11.73
C ILE A 451 2.13 19.85 -11.96
N PRO A 452 3.12 19.72 -12.85
CA PRO A 452 3.77 18.43 -13.11
C PRO A 452 4.38 17.83 -11.84
N PHE A 453 4.23 16.51 -11.69
CA PHE A 453 4.83 15.72 -10.62
C PHE A 453 5.48 14.47 -11.22
N THR A 454 6.82 14.41 -11.20
CA THR A 454 7.57 13.29 -11.76
C THR A 454 7.72 12.18 -10.72
N ASN A 455 7.06 11.04 -10.95
CA ASN A 455 7.13 9.85 -10.11
C ASN A 455 8.07 8.82 -10.76
N ARG A 456 9.38 8.98 -10.53
CA ARG A 456 10.43 8.31 -11.31
C ARG A 456 10.31 6.78 -11.24
N TYR A 457 10.10 6.23 -10.05
CA TYR A 457 10.12 4.78 -9.84
C TYR A 457 8.74 4.15 -9.91
N LYS A 458 7.69 4.98 -10.10
CA LYS A 458 6.28 4.59 -10.05
C LYS A 458 5.94 4.00 -8.67
N TYR A 459 4.66 3.83 -8.42
CA TYR A 459 4.15 3.35 -7.13
C TYR A 459 4.59 4.22 -5.94
N SER A 460 4.18 5.49 -5.96
CA SER A 460 4.36 6.39 -4.82
C SER A 460 3.40 6.01 -3.70
N SER A 461 3.95 5.59 -2.57
CA SER A 461 3.23 5.07 -1.39
C SER A 461 3.14 6.06 -0.23
N MET A 462 4.00 7.08 -0.23
CA MET A 462 4.02 8.16 0.76
C MET A 462 4.50 9.44 0.07
N ILE A 463 3.86 10.57 0.38
CA ILE A 463 4.32 11.92 0.01
C ILE A 463 4.02 12.86 1.18
N ASP A 464 5.07 13.29 1.89
CA ASP A 464 4.97 14.19 3.04
C ASP A 464 5.68 15.51 2.77
N TYR A 465 5.15 16.60 3.33
CA TYR A 465 5.80 17.90 3.30
C TYR A 465 6.66 18.11 4.55
N ASN A 466 7.90 18.56 4.36
CA ASN A 466 8.73 19.05 5.44
C ASN A 466 8.82 20.58 5.37
N PRO A 467 8.16 21.34 6.27
CA PRO A 467 8.16 22.80 6.24
C PRO A 467 9.50 23.43 6.64
N LEU A 468 10.37 22.71 7.34
CA LEU A 468 11.70 23.20 7.70
C LEU A 468 12.63 23.19 6.48
N GLU A 469 12.65 22.09 5.74
CA GLU A 469 13.48 21.94 4.53
C GLU A 469 12.82 22.51 3.28
N ARG A 470 11.50 22.79 3.34
CA ARG A 470 10.66 23.18 2.20
C ARG A 470 10.83 22.24 1.02
N LYS A 471 10.67 20.95 1.30
CA LYS A 471 10.76 19.86 0.32
C LYS A 471 9.62 18.87 0.55
N LEU A 472 9.21 18.20 -0.51
CA LEU A 472 8.39 17.00 -0.38
C LEU A 472 9.31 15.79 -0.24
N PHE A 473 8.96 14.91 0.69
CA PHE A 473 9.60 13.64 0.97
C PHE A 473 8.66 12.58 0.42
N ALA A 474 9.17 11.59 -0.29
CA ALA A 474 8.32 10.53 -0.82
C ALA A 474 8.99 9.17 -0.76
N TRP A 475 8.15 8.13 -0.79
CA TRP A 475 8.56 6.74 -0.93
C TRP A 475 7.95 6.14 -2.19
N ASP A 476 8.74 5.99 -3.26
CA ASP A 476 8.30 5.40 -4.53
C ASP A 476 9.04 4.10 -4.84
N ASN A 477 8.34 2.97 -4.64
CA ASN A 477 8.80 1.62 -4.95
C ASN A 477 10.26 1.35 -4.52
N PHE A 478 10.49 1.22 -3.21
CA PHE A 478 11.81 1.09 -2.55
C PHE A 478 12.67 2.35 -2.43
N ASN A 479 12.34 3.45 -3.10
CA ASN A 479 13.20 4.63 -3.13
C ASN A 479 12.67 5.73 -2.21
N MET A 480 13.58 6.26 -1.39
CA MET A 480 13.38 7.44 -0.56
C MET A 480 13.86 8.65 -1.36
N VAL A 481 12.91 9.46 -1.83
CA VAL A 481 13.18 10.57 -2.75
C VAL A 481 12.72 11.90 -2.17
N THR A 482 13.38 12.99 -2.57
CA THR A 482 12.95 14.35 -2.23
C THR A 482 12.64 15.17 -3.47
N TYR A 483 11.75 16.15 -3.31
CA TYR A 483 11.39 17.11 -4.34
C TYR A 483 11.60 18.53 -3.82
N ASP A 484 12.33 19.34 -4.57
CA ASP A 484 12.32 20.78 -4.38
C ASP A 484 10.96 21.36 -4.77
N ILE A 485 10.55 22.43 -4.10
CA ILE A 485 9.31 23.14 -4.42
C ILE A 485 9.56 24.63 -4.57
N LYS A 486 8.68 25.31 -5.32
CA LYS A 486 8.61 26.76 -5.36
C LYS A 486 7.20 27.23 -5.05
N LEU A 487 7.13 28.25 -4.22
CA LEU A 487 5.90 28.89 -3.79
C LEU A 487 5.78 30.27 -4.43
N LEU A 488 4.56 30.65 -4.77
CA LEU A 488 4.20 32.03 -5.08
C LEU A 488 3.77 32.69 -3.77
N GLU A 489 4.55 33.67 -3.31
CA GLU A 489 4.22 34.46 -2.12
C GLU A 489 2.80 35.05 -2.25
N MET A 490 2.00 34.89 -1.20
CA MET A 490 0.60 35.33 -1.16
C MET A 490 0.43 36.73 -0.58
#